data_AF-A0A953ED14-F1
#
_entry.id   AF-A0A953ED14-F1
#
_cell.length_a   1.000
_cell.length_b   1.000
_cell.length_c   1.000
_cell.angle_alpha   90.00
_cell.angle_beta   90.00
_cell.angle_gamma   90.00
#
_symmetry.space_group_name_H-M   'P 1'
#
loop_
_entity.id
_entity.type
_entity.pdbx_description
1 polymer ?
#
loop_
_entity_poly.entity_id
_entity_poly.type
_entity_poly.pdbx_seq_one_letter_code
_entity_poly.pdbx_strand_id
1 'polypeptide(L)'
;DGKWPDYRDYCDRLYFAVDLDFPQELLPEDVGLVVADGPDAALLREAPSHPLAPARRRALLHRYAMVAAGRLAALSDPVGHAEIRAALKVE
;
A
#
# COMPACT_ATOMS: atom_id res chain seq x y z
N ASP A 1 -1.39 1.70 -15.20
CA ASP A 1 -1.54 0.34 -14.66
C ASP A 1 -2.87 -0.24 -15.16
N GLY A 2 -2.86 -1.16 -16.13
CA GLY A 2 -4.08 -1.62 -16.80
C GLY A 2 -4.95 -2.58 -16.00
N LYS A 3 -4.42 -3.14 -14.90
CA LYS A 3 -5.12 -4.08 -14.01
C LYS A 3 -5.51 -3.45 -12.68
N TRP A 4 -5.47 -2.12 -12.60
CA TRP A 4 -5.79 -1.39 -11.37
C TRP A 4 -7.14 -1.79 -10.73
N PRO A 5 -8.21 -2.17 -11.46
CA PRO A 5 -9.47 -2.54 -10.83
C PRO A 5 -9.32 -3.74 -9.88
N ASP A 6 -8.41 -4.67 -10.18
CA ASP A 6 -8.16 -5.87 -9.38
C ASP A 6 -7.64 -5.53 -7.97
N TYR A 7 -7.07 -4.35 -7.77
CA TYR A 7 -6.60 -3.90 -6.45
C TYR A 7 -7.73 -3.60 -5.48
N ARG A 8 -8.96 -3.37 -5.96
CA ARG A 8 -10.13 -3.19 -5.10
C ARG A 8 -10.40 -4.40 -4.21
N ASP A 9 -10.03 -5.60 -4.65
CA ASP A 9 -10.15 -6.83 -3.86
C ASP A 9 -9.20 -6.91 -2.65
N TYR A 10 -8.30 -5.94 -2.51
CA TYR A 10 -7.23 -5.91 -1.50
C TYR A 10 -7.20 -4.62 -0.68
N CYS A 11 -8.21 -3.77 -0.77
CA CYS A 11 -8.37 -2.57 0.05
C CYS A 11 -9.84 -2.29 0.36
N ASP A 12 -10.11 -1.50 1.40
CA ASP A 12 -11.47 -1.02 1.68
C ASP A 12 -11.84 0.21 0.85
N ARG A 13 -10.81 0.91 0.36
CA ARG A 13 -10.85 2.16 -0.39
C ARG A 13 -9.62 2.21 -1.28
N LEU A 14 -9.82 2.48 -2.58
CA LEU A 14 -8.74 2.60 -3.55
C LEU A 14 -8.53 4.07 -3.93
N TYR A 15 -7.29 4.54 -3.80
CA TYR A 15 -6.88 5.89 -4.17
C TYR A 15 -5.81 5.87 -5.25
N PHE A 16 -5.88 6.82 -6.17
CA PHE A 16 -4.74 7.23 -6.98
C PHE A 16 -4.03 8.39 -6.29
N ALA A 17 -2.71 8.39 -6.34
CA ALA A 17 -1.88 9.51 -5.92
C ALA A 17 -1.12 10.04 -7.14
N VAL A 18 -1.27 11.34 -7.43
CA VAL A 18 -0.67 12.00 -8.60
C VAL A 18 -0.03 13.32 -8.20
N ASP A 19 0.79 13.89 -9.08
CA ASP A 19 1.36 15.23 -8.90
C ASP A 19 0.38 16.34 -9.32
N LEU A 20 0.82 17.61 -9.20
CA LEU A 20 0.01 18.79 -9.52
C LEU A 20 -0.31 18.94 -11.01
N ASP A 21 0.54 18.40 -11.89
CA ASP A 21 0.45 18.58 -13.34
C ASP A 21 -0.30 17.42 -14.03
N PHE A 22 -0.63 16.37 -13.28
CA PHE A 22 -1.32 15.21 -13.82
C PHE A 22 -2.77 15.55 -14.26
N PRO A 23 -3.18 15.15 -15.48
CA PRO A 23 -4.54 15.37 -15.99
C PRO A 23 -5.56 14.50 -15.23
N GLN A 24 -6.22 15.09 -14.23
CA GLN A 24 -7.12 14.39 -13.30
C GLN A 24 -8.37 13.84 -13.98
N GLU A 25 -8.77 14.40 -15.13
CA GLU A 25 -9.89 13.95 -15.95
C GLU A 25 -9.68 12.56 -16.57
N LEU A 26 -8.44 12.06 -16.60
CA LEU A 26 -8.15 10.69 -17.03
C LEU A 26 -8.47 9.66 -15.95
N LEU A 27 -8.61 10.08 -14.70
CA LEU A 27 -8.88 9.18 -13.59
C LEU A 27 -10.39 8.88 -13.52
N PRO A 28 -10.78 7.61 -13.31
CA PRO A 28 -12.18 7.26 -13.07
C PRO A 28 -12.79 8.06 -11.92
N GLU A 29 -14.10 8.33 -11.96
CA GLU A 29 -14.77 9.06 -10.87
C GLU A 29 -14.97 8.20 -9.62
N ASP A 30 -14.97 6.87 -9.77
CA ASP A 30 -15.25 5.88 -8.71
C ASP A 30 -14.00 5.50 -7.87
N VAL A 31 -12.93 6.28 -7.95
CA VAL A 31 -11.69 6.12 -7.17
C VAL A 31 -11.40 7.38 -6.37
N GLY A 32 -10.73 7.22 -5.24
CA GLY A 32 -10.23 8.37 -4.49
C GLY A 32 -9.04 9.01 -5.17
N LEU A 33 -8.80 10.28 -4.85
CA LEU A 33 -7.70 11.07 -5.42
C LEU A 33 -6.95 11.80 -4.32
N VAL A 34 -5.66 11.51 -4.23
CA VAL A 34 -4.68 12.27 -3.46
C VAL A 34 -3.77 12.99 -4.43
N VAL A 35 -3.54 14.28 -4.22
CA VAL A 35 -2.53 15.04 -4.96
C VAL A 35 -1.37 15.32 -4.03
N ALA A 36 -0.16 14.99 -4.47
CA ALA A 36 1.07 15.13 -3.70
C ALA A 36 2.03 16.14 -4.36
N ASP A 37 2.68 16.95 -3.54
CA ASP A 37 3.74 17.87 -3.94
C ASP A 37 4.89 17.76 -2.92
N GLY A 38 5.97 17.09 -3.33
CA GLY A 38 7.10 16.81 -2.46
C GLY A 38 6.69 16.04 -1.19
N PRO A 39 6.92 16.60 0.03
CA PRO A 39 6.54 15.97 1.28
C PRO A 39 5.05 16.12 1.62
N ASP A 40 4.34 17.03 0.95
CA ASP A 40 2.96 17.37 1.26
C ASP A 40 1.99 16.61 0.36
N ALA A 41 0.79 16.36 0.88
CA ALA A 41 -0.29 15.74 0.13
C ALA A 41 -1.66 16.20 0.61
N ALA A 42 -2.60 16.34 -0.33
CA ALA A 42 -3.98 16.70 -0.08
C ALA A 42 -4.92 15.63 -0.65
N LEU A 43 -5.90 15.22 0.16
CA LEU A 43 -7.01 14.38 -0.28
C LEU A 43 -8.06 15.25 -0.99
N LEU A 44 -8.18 15.12 -2.31
CA LEU A 44 -9.11 15.92 -3.11
C LEU A 44 -10.44 15.21 -3.35
N ARG A 45 -10.42 13.88 -3.41
CA ARG A 45 -11.63 13.06 -3.59
C ARG A 45 -11.59 11.82 -2.71
N GLU A 46 -12.61 11.65 -1.88
CA GLU A 46 -12.76 10.46 -1.06
C GLU A 46 -13.17 9.26 -1.94
N ALA A 47 -12.50 8.13 -1.75
CA ALA A 47 -12.84 6.90 -2.47
C ALA A 47 -14.17 6.32 -1.96
N PRO A 48 -15.00 5.70 -2.81
CA PRO A 48 -16.12 4.88 -2.34
C PRO A 48 -15.66 3.77 -1.39
N SER A 49 -16.48 3.46 -0.38
CA SER A 49 -16.17 2.36 0.56
C SER A 49 -16.64 1.02 -0.02
N HIS A 50 -15.76 0.03 0.01
CA HIS A 50 -16.06 -1.36 -0.34
C HIS A 50 -15.34 -2.30 0.65
N PRO A 51 -15.94 -2.59 1.82
CA PRO A 51 -15.26 -3.31 2.89
C PRO A 51 -14.77 -4.70 2.48
N LEU A 52 -13.54 -5.01 2.85
CA LEU A 52 -12.95 -6.33 2.68
C LEU A 52 -13.62 -7.38 3.57
N ALA A 53 -13.77 -8.59 3.02
CA ALA A 53 -14.15 -9.76 3.78
C ALA A 53 -13.18 -10.00 4.96
N PRO A 54 -13.66 -10.40 6.15
CA PRO A 54 -12.83 -10.54 7.35
C PRO A 54 -11.59 -11.42 7.18
N ALA A 55 -11.73 -12.55 6.46
CA ALA A 55 -10.62 -13.46 6.18
C ALA A 55 -9.51 -12.79 5.36
N ARG A 56 -9.87 -11.98 4.35
CA ARG A 56 -8.91 -11.24 3.52
C ARG A 56 -8.22 -10.14 4.32
N ARG A 57 -8.99 -9.35 5.07
CA ARG A 57 -8.45 -8.31 5.96
C ARG A 57 -7.40 -8.89 6.90
N ARG A 58 -7.69 -10.00 7.57
CA ARG A 58 -6.75 -10.67 8.47
C ARG A 58 -5.46 -11.09 7.75
N ALA A 59 -5.58 -11.71 6.58
CA ALA A 59 -4.42 -12.14 5.80
C ALA A 59 -3.54 -10.94 5.36
N LEU A 60 -4.16 -9.84 4.93
CA LEU A 60 -3.45 -8.62 4.52
C LEU A 60 -2.78 -7.92 5.69
N LEU A 61 -3.45 -7.77 6.83
CA LEU A 61 -2.86 -7.18 8.03
C LEU A 61 -1.67 -7.98 8.55
N HIS A 62 -1.75 -9.32 8.51
CA HIS A 62 -0.61 -10.17 8.87
C HIS A 62 0.58 -9.94 7.91
N ARG A 63 0.34 -9.91 6.60
CA ARG A 63 1.39 -9.63 5.60
C ARG A 63 2.00 -8.25 5.81
N TYR A 64 1.17 -7.23 6.06
CA TYR A 64 1.61 -5.89 6.39
C TYR A 64 2.53 -5.87 7.62
N ALA A 65 2.11 -6.52 8.71
CA ALA A 65 2.89 -6.59 9.95
C ALA A 65 4.26 -7.25 9.73
N MET A 66 4.30 -8.37 8.99
CA MET A 66 5.56 -9.06 8.68
C MET A 66 6.51 -8.20 7.85
N VAL A 67 5.99 -7.49 6.84
CA VAL A 67 6.80 -6.59 6.00
C VAL A 67 7.29 -5.40 6.81
N ALA A 68 6.42 -4.76 7.60
CA ALA A 68 6.77 -3.62 8.42
C ALA A 68 7.83 -3.98 9.48
N ALA A 69 7.62 -5.07 10.23
CA ALA A 69 8.57 -5.55 11.22
C ALA A 69 9.92 -5.93 10.59
N GLY A 70 9.90 -6.61 9.44
CA GLY A 70 11.12 -6.95 8.71
C GLY A 70 11.92 -5.72 8.28
N ARG A 71 11.25 -4.69 7.75
CA ARG A 71 11.90 -3.42 7.37
C ARG A 71 12.45 -2.67 8.58
N LEU A 72 11.70 -2.61 9.67
CA LEU A 72 12.16 -1.99 10.91
C LEU A 72 13.39 -2.71 11.47
N ALA A 73 13.36 -4.04 11.52
CA ALA A 73 14.51 -4.83 11.97
C ALA A 73 15.75 -4.57 11.10
N ALA A 74 15.60 -4.55 9.76
CA ALA A 74 16.69 -4.24 8.85
C ALA A 74 17.27 -2.82 9.05
N LEU A 75 16.46 -1.85 9.49
CA LEU A 75 16.90 -0.50 9.80
C LEU A 75 17.57 -0.41 11.18
N SER A 76 17.03 -1.12 12.18
CA SER A 76 17.50 -1.07 13.58
C SER A 76 18.75 -1.91 13.83
N ASP A 77 18.85 -3.09 13.21
CA ASP A 77 20.00 -3.99 13.30
C ASP A 77 20.23 -4.69 11.95
N PRO A 78 20.97 -4.05 11.03
CA PRO A 78 21.21 -4.59 9.70
C PRO A 78 21.94 -5.94 9.72
N VAL A 79 22.85 -6.16 10.67
CA VAL A 79 23.68 -7.37 10.73
C VAL A 79 22.85 -8.54 11.25
N GLY A 80 22.20 -8.38 12.41
CA GLY A 80 21.34 -9.42 12.97
C GLY A 80 20.18 -9.77 12.04
N HIS A 81 19.61 -8.78 11.34
CA HIS A 81 18.58 -9.04 10.32
C HIS A 81 19.11 -9.90 9.16
N ALA A 82 20.32 -9.63 8.66
CA ALA A 82 20.93 -10.41 7.59
C ALA A 82 21.22 -11.86 8.01
N GLU A 83 21.69 -12.06 9.23
CA GLU A 83 21.95 -13.38 9.81
C GLU A 83 20.67 -14.22 9.92
N ILE A 84 19.59 -13.64 10.47
CA ILE A 84 18.27 -14.31 10.57
C ILE A 84 17.75 -14.67 9.16
N ARG A 85 17.88 -13.77 8.19
CA ARG A 85 17.44 -14.01 6.80
C ARG A 85 18.26 -15.09 6.10
N ALA A 86 19.57 -15.20 6.40
CA ALA A 86 20.41 -16.26 5.90
C ALA A 86 20.00 -17.61 6.50
N ALA A 87 19.79 -17.68 7.82
CA ALA A 87 19.35 -18.91 8.50
C ALA A 87 18.01 -19.44 7.95
N LEU A 88 17.03 -18.56 7.71
CA LEU A 88 15.71 -18.94 7.17
C LEU A 88 15.73 -19.37 5.69
N LYS A 89 16.82 -19.13 4.95
CA LYS A 89 16.99 -19.56 3.54
C LYS A 89 17.68 -20.92 3.40
N VAL A 90 18.15 -21.50 4.51
CA VAL A 90 18.93 -22.75 4.53
C VAL A 90 18.01 -23.99 4.67
N GLU A 91 16.71 -23.81 4.82
CA GLU A 91 15.67 -24.86 4.66
C GLU A 91 15.07 -24.85 3.24
#